data_AF-A0A4P7RJ77-F1
#
_entry.id   AF-A0A4P7RJ77-F1
#
_cell.length_a   1.000
_cell.length_b   1.000
_cell.length_c   1.000
_cell.angle_alpha   90.00
_cell.angle_beta   90.00
_cell.angle_gamma   90.00
#
_symmetry.space_group_name_H-M   'P 1'
#
loop_
_entity.id
_entity.type
_entity.pdbx_description
1 polymer ?
#
loop_
_entity_poly.entity_id
_entity_poly.type
_entity_poly.pdbx_seq_one_letter_code
_entity_poly.pdbx_strand_id
1 'polypeptide(L)'
;MNTLSSTTFSSDCFAARYGAPLPRDLRDQAANMSWAAFLQRFGARTGPIRLGSWSAQPGPGGQTRFDATFGVGNAIHTTAATSHGPIDALTSMLYDAGFHIEILNFHQQSISENGTHAAKIATFVLCEFDGRRAWSMAMDGDGTSSSIRAVIGAANMLHG
;
A
#
# COMPACT_ATOMS: atom_id res chain seq x y z
N MET A 1 47.07 8.59 12.35
CA MET A 1 46.18 9.39 11.48
C MET A 1 45.05 8.46 11.07
N ASN A 2 44.01 8.34 11.90
CA ASN A 2 42.92 7.38 11.66
C ASN A 2 41.80 8.08 10.89
N THR A 3 41.63 7.69 9.63
CA THR A 3 40.48 8.06 8.81
C THR A 3 39.25 7.32 9.31
N LEU A 4 38.37 8.01 10.02
CA LEU A 4 37.01 7.54 10.29
C LEU A 4 36.27 7.53 8.95
N SER A 5 36.04 6.34 8.40
CA SER A 5 35.09 6.15 7.30
C SER A 5 33.69 6.42 7.83
N SER A 6 33.22 7.66 7.67
CA SER A 6 31.83 8.02 7.89
C SER A 6 30.95 7.20 6.94
N THR A 7 30.31 6.16 7.48
CA THR A 7 29.32 5.39 6.74
C THR A 7 28.13 6.31 6.52
N THR A 8 27.96 6.82 5.30
CA THR A 8 26.78 7.60 4.92
C THR A 8 25.58 6.67 5.01
N PHE A 9 24.88 6.65 6.14
CA PHE A 9 23.55 6.04 6.20
C PHE A 9 22.69 6.84 5.23
N SER A 10 22.23 6.20 4.16
CA SER A 10 21.19 6.77 3.33
C SER A 10 20.02 7.13 4.26
N SER A 11 19.67 8.41 4.32
CA SER A 11 18.54 8.91 5.11
C SER A 11 17.21 8.28 4.67
N ASP A 12 17.19 7.70 3.48
CA ASP A 12 16.09 6.96 2.89
C ASP A 12 16.51 5.49 2.67
N CYS A 13 15.95 4.59 3.49
CA CYS A 13 16.24 3.16 3.41
C CYS A 13 15.64 2.49 2.16
N PHE A 14 14.57 3.05 1.59
CA PHE A 14 13.95 2.53 0.38
C PHE A 14 14.77 2.92 -0.85
N ALA A 15 15.24 4.17 -0.91
CA ALA A 15 16.15 4.63 -1.97
C ALA A 15 17.46 3.83 -1.97
N ALA A 16 18.02 3.53 -0.80
CA ALA A 16 19.22 2.70 -0.69
C ALA A 16 19.01 1.30 -1.28
N ARG A 17 17.79 0.76 -1.23
CA ARG A 17 17.46 -0.58 -1.68
C ARG A 17 17.06 -0.65 -3.14
N TYR A 18 16.27 0.31 -3.61
CA TYR A 18 15.62 0.27 -4.93
C TYR A 18 16.06 1.41 -5.88
N GLY A 19 16.91 2.32 -5.43
CA GLY A 19 17.41 3.45 -6.23
C GLY A 19 16.39 4.55 -6.50
N ALA A 20 15.17 4.42 -5.99
CA ALA A 20 14.08 5.37 -6.17
C ALA A 20 13.62 5.90 -4.80
N PRO A 21 13.38 7.22 -4.65
CA PRO A 21 13.18 7.79 -3.33
C PRO A 21 11.74 7.65 -2.82
N LEU A 22 11.56 7.68 -1.51
CA LEU A 22 10.24 7.78 -0.88
C LEU A 22 9.55 9.12 -1.19
N PRO A 23 8.21 9.17 -1.16
CA PRO A 23 7.46 10.42 -1.05
C PRO A 23 8.02 11.28 0.10
N ARG A 24 8.10 12.59 -0.09
CA ARG A 24 8.80 13.50 0.85
C ARG A 24 8.34 13.33 2.29
N ASP A 25 7.03 13.43 2.54
CA ASP A 25 6.48 13.35 3.90
C ASP A 25 6.69 11.97 4.54
N LEU A 26 6.70 10.90 3.74
CA LEU A 26 7.02 9.56 4.21
C LEU A 26 8.51 9.41 4.49
N ARG A 27 9.36 10.01 3.65
CA ARG A 27 10.82 10.03 3.85
C ARG A 27 11.19 10.70 5.16
N ASP A 28 10.55 11.83 5.48
CA ASP A 28 10.78 12.56 6.73
C ASP A 28 10.39 11.69 7.94
N GLN A 29 9.30 10.93 7.86
CA GLN A 29 8.89 9.99 8.92
C GLN A 29 9.76 8.73 8.99
N ALA A 30 10.37 8.32 7.88
CA ALA A 30 11.23 7.15 7.77
C ALA A 30 12.71 7.45 8.02
N ALA A 31 13.05 8.72 8.30
CA ALA A 31 14.43 9.17 8.45
C ALA A 31 15.19 8.32 9.48
N ASN A 32 16.36 7.82 9.07
CA ASN A 32 17.25 6.98 9.88
C ASN A 32 16.68 5.60 10.28
N MET A 33 15.54 5.17 9.74
CA MET A 33 15.05 3.81 9.96
C MET A 33 15.88 2.80 9.18
N SER A 34 16.11 1.63 9.79
CA SER A 34 16.54 0.46 9.02
C SER A 34 15.40 0.00 8.10
N TRP A 35 15.74 -0.74 7.05
CA TRP A 35 14.73 -1.34 6.17
C TRP A 35 13.70 -2.20 6.94
N ALA A 36 14.17 -2.97 7.92
CA ALA A 36 13.30 -3.80 8.76
C ALA A 36 12.33 -2.95 9.59
N ALA A 37 12.82 -1.86 10.22
CA ALA A 37 11.98 -0.96 11.00
C ALA A 37 10.97 -0.21 10.11
N PHE A 38 11.39 0.19 8.90
CA PHE A 38 10.52 0.80 7.90
C PHE A 38 9.39 -0.15 7.49
N LEU A 39 9.69 -1.41 7.14
CA LEU A 39 8.67 -2.40 6.80
C LEU A 39 7.75 -2.73 7.98
N GLN A 40 8.28 -2.79 9.19
CA GLN A 40 7.46 -3.02 10.38
C GLN A 40 6.47 -1.87 10.61
N ARG A 41 6.87 -0.63 10.31
CA ARG A 41 6.05 0.56 10.55
C ARG A 41 5.05 0.84 9.42
N PHE A 42 5.52 0.79 8.18
CA PHE A 42 4.76 1.24 7.00
C PHE A 42 4.36 0.10 6.08
N GLY A 43 4.92 -1.11 6.20
CA GLY A 43 4.50 -2.25 5.41
C GLY A 43 3.04 -2.59 5.68
N ALA A 44 2.29 -2.93 4.62
CA ALA A 44 0.88 -3.31 4.72
C ALA A 44 0.70 -4.41 5.78
N ARG A 45 -0.08 -4.10 6.82
CA ARG A 45 -0.26 -4.98 7.97
C ARG A 45 -1.42 -5.93 7.77
N THR A 46 -1.26 -7.13 8.33
CA THR A 46 -2.40 -7.99 8.61
C THR A 46 -3.25 -7.37 9.71
N GLY A 47 -4.55 -7.56 9.64
CA GLY A 47 -5.50 -6.96 10.55
C GLY A 47 -6.88 -7.57 10.37
N PRO A 48 -7.95 -6.89 10.83
CA PRO A 48 -9.30 -7.41 10.73
C PRO A 48 -9.72 -7.68 9.29
N ILE A 49 -9.19 -6.93 8.31
CA ILE A 49 -9.52 -7.05 6.90
C ILE A 49 -8.45 -7.90 6.19
N ARG A 50 -8.90 -8.97 5.54
CA ARG A 50 -8.06 -9.89 4.75
C ARG A 50 -8.65 -10.04 3.36
N LEU A 51 -7.87 -9.77 2.31
CA LEU A 51 -8.31 -10.04 0.94
C LEU A 51 -8.22 -11.54 0.65
N GLY A 52 -9.34 -12.14 0.25
CA GLY A 52 -9.42 -13.53 -0.21
C GLY A 52 -9.28 -13.61 -1.73
N SER A 53 -10.17 -12.94 -2.47
CA SER A 53 -10.15 -12.91 -3.93
C SER A 53 -10.40 -11.50 -4.45
N TRP A 54 -9.87 -11.21 -5.64
CA TRP A 54 -10.13 -10.00 -6.39
C TRP A 54 -10.18 -10.34 -7.88
N SER A 55 -11.24 -9.95 -8.57
CA SER A 55 -11.37 -10.11 -10.02
C SER A 55 -11.95 -8.87 -10.65
N ALA A 56 -11.58 -8.62 -11.90
CA ALA A 56 -12.03 -7.50 -12.70
C ALA A 56 -12.64 -8.01 -14.02
N GLN A 57 -13.81 -7.51 -14.36
CA GLN A 57 -14.52 -7.82 -15.60
C GLN A 57 -14.88 -6.52 -16.32
N PRO A 58 -14.30 -6.26 -17.51
CA PRO A 58 -14.65 -5.08 -18.29
C PRO A 58 -16.15 -5.06 -18.63
N GLY A 59 -16.75 -3.89 -18.50
CA GLY A 59 -18.16 -3.63 -18.81
C GLY A 59 -18.32 -2.51 -19.84
N PRO A 60 -19.57 -2.20 -20.22
CA PRO A 60 -19.88 -1.12 -21.15
C PRO A 60 -19.45 0.26 -20.62
N GLY A 61 -19.14 1.18 -21.53
CA GLY A 61 -18.85 2.58 -21.18
C GLY A 61 -17.53 2.79 -20.44
N GLY A 62 -16.56 1.87 -20.56
CA GLY A 62 -15.25 1.99 -19.90
C GLY A 62 -15.27 1.68 -18.41
N GLN A 63 -16.41 1.24 -17.87
CA GLN A 63 -16.51 0.77 -16.51
C GLN A 63 -16.02 -0.67 -16.40
N THR A 64 -15.54 -1.04 -15.23
CA THR A 64 -15.11 -2.39 -14.89
C THR A 64 -15.88 -2.83 -13.64
N ARG A 65 -16.46 -4.02 -13.69
CA ARG A 65 -17.01 -4.67 -12.51
C ARG A 65 -15.86 -5.33 -11.77
N PHE A 66 -15.71 -5.00 -10.50
CA PHE A 66 -14.79 -5.64 -9.58
C PHE A 66 -15.58 -6.51 -8.61
N ASP A 67 -15.16 -7.75 -8.42
CA ASP A 67 -15.70 -8.66 -7.42
C ASP A 67 -14.58 -9.00 -6.44
N ALA A 68 -14.88 -8.90 -5.15
CA ALA A 68 -13.93 -9.11 -4.08
C ALA A 68 -14.50 -9.99 -2.97
N THR A 69 -13.65 -10.80 -2.37
CA THR A 69 -13.96 -11.51 -1.14
C THR A 69 -13.05 -10.99 -0.03
N PHE A 70 -13.64 -10.49 1.05
CA PHE A 70 -12.94 -10.04 2.25
C PHE A 70 -13.24 -10.96 3.43
N GLY A 71 -12.22 -11.40 4.14
CA GLY A 71 -12.35 -11.90 5.50
C GLY A 71 -12.35 -10.71 6.46
N VAL A 72 -13.41 -10.55 7.24
CA VAL A 72 -13.52 -9.54 8.31
C VAL A 72 -13.71 -10.28 9.64
N GLY A 73 -12.69 -10.26 10.49
CA GLY A 73 -12.69 -11.07 11.71
C GLY A 73 -12.82 -12.57 11.38
N ASN A 74 -13.96 -13.18 11.71
CA ASN A 74 -14.28 -14.58 11.42
C ASN A 74 -15.36 -14.76 10.33
N ALA A 75 -15.82 -13.67 9.72
CA ALA A 75 -16.81 -13.68 8.65
C ALA A 75 -16.16 -13.49 7.28
N ILE A 76 -16.74 -14.10 6.24
CA ILE A 76 -16.35 -13.90 4.85
C ILE A 76 -17.45 -13.08 4.18
N HIS A 77 -17.05 -11.98 3.55
CA HIS A 77 -17.92 -11.05 2.84
C HIS A 77 -17.55 -11.06 1.36
N THR A 78 -18.51 -11.38 0.49
CA THR A 78 -18.37 -11.16 -0.95
C THR A 78 -19.06 -9.86 -1.31
N THR A 79 -18.37 -9.00 -2.06
CA THR A 79 -18.88 -7.70 -2.49
C THR A 79 -18.45 -7.43 -3.93
N ALA A 80 -19.18 -6.53 -4.59
CA ALA A 80 -18.90 -6.13 -5.95
C ALA A 80 -19.14 -4.63 -6.12
N ALA A 81 -18.33 -3.98 -6.95
CA ALA A 81 -18.51 -2.58 -7.31
C ALA A 81 -18.17 -2.39 -8.78
N THR A 82 -18.94 -1.55 -9.47
CA THR A 82 -18.66 -1.15 -10.84
C THR A 82 -18.09 0.25 -10.83
N SER A 83 -16.88 0.43 -11.34
CA SER A 83 -16.18 1.72 -11.33
C SER A 83 -15.22 1.86 -12.51
N HIS A 84 -14.58 3.03 -12.64
CA HIS A 84 -13.55 3.26 -13.65
C HIS A 84 -12.14 2.83 -13.21
N GLY A 85 -11.99 2.33 -11.98
CA GLY A 85 -10.69 1.96 -11.46
C GLY A 85 -10.74 1.14 -10.17
N PRO A 86 -9.72 0.29 -9.93
CA PRO A 86 -9.72 -0.66 -8.83
C PRO A 86 -9.72 0.01 -7.44
N ILE A 87 -9.10 1.19 -7.31
CA ILE A 87 -9.06 1.90 -6.03
C ILE A 87 -10.42 2.46 -5.65
N ASP A 88 -11.15 3.04 -6.61
CA ASP A 88 -12.51 3.54 -6.41
C ASP A 88 -13.48 2.41 -5.99
N ALA A 89 -13.37 1.26 -6.67
CA ALA A 89 -14.12 0.07 -6.32
C ALA A 89 -13.75 -0.43 -4.91
N LEU A 90 -12.46 -0.50 -4.59
CA LEU A 90 -11.98 -0.96 -3.29
C LEU A 90 -12.47 -0.05 -2.16
N THR A 91 -12.34 1.27 -2.29
CA THR A 91 -12.79 2.22 -1.25
C THR A 91 -14.29 2.15 -1.04
N SER A 92 -15.07 1.98 -2.12
CA SER A 92 -16.52 1.77 -2.03
C SER A 92 -16.87 0.48 -1.29
N MET A 93 -16.21 -0.62 -1.64
CA MET A 93 -16.41 -1.91 -0.97
C MET A 93 -16.02 -1.88 0.52
N LEU A 94 -14.94 -1.17 0.86
CA LEU A 94 -14.50 -1.01 2.24
C LEU A 94 -15.48 -0.14 3.03
N TYR A 95 -16.00 0.93 2.42
CA TYR A 95 -17.05 1.77 3.00
C TYR A 95 -18.28 0.93 3.37
N ASP A 96 -18.78 0.13 2.43
CA ASP A 96 -19.94 -0.75 2.66
C ASP A 96 -19.69 -1.80 3.75
N ALA A 97 -18.44 -2.23 3.92
CA ALA A 97 -18.01 -3.13 4.98
C ALA A 97 -17.76 -2.44 6.34
N GLY A 98 -17.95 -1.11 6.43
CA GLY A 98 -17.75 -0.32 7.65
C GLY A 98 -16.33 0.22 7.85
N PHE A 99 -15.40 -0.04 6.93
CA PHE A 99 -13.98 0.34 7.01
C PHE A 99 -13.70 1.61 6.20
N HIS A 100 -14.24 2.71 6.68
CA HIS A 100 -14.15 4.02 6.05
C HIS A 100 -12.70 4.52 6.07
N ILE A 101 -12.22 5.01 4.93
CA ILE A 101 -10.91 5.67 4.80
C ILE A 101 -10.97 6.73 3.70
N GLU A 102 -10.22 7.81 3.88
CA GLU A 102 -9.95 8.79 2.83
C GLU A 102 -8.48 8.67 2.40
N ILE A 103 -8.20 8.63 1.10
CA ILE A 103 -6.83 8.60 0.57
C ILE A 103 -6.38 10.04 0.34
N LEU A 104 -5.41 10.50 1.12
CA LEU A 104 -4.85 11.86 1.04
C LEU A 104 -3.72 11.94 0.01
N ASN A 105 -2.82 10.96 0.02
CA ASN A 105 -1.72 10.87 -0.94
C ASN A 105 -1.64 9.46 -1.52
N PHE A 106 -1.33 9.38 -2.81
CA PHE A 106 -1.13 8.14 -3.53
C PHE A 106 0.10 8.26 -4.42
N HIS A 107 1.08 7.37 -4.24
CA HIS A 107 2.28 7.31 -5.07
C HIS A 107 2.55 5.88 -5.50
N GLN A 108 2.86 5.70 -6.79
CA GLN A 108 3.32 4.44 -7.34
C GLN A 108 4.62 4.62 -8.08
N GLN A 109 5.52 3.66 -7.91
CA GLN A 109 6.77 3.62 -8.64
C GLN A 109 7.18 2.19 -8.94
N SER A 110 7.70 2.00 -10.16
CA SER A 110 8.35 0.76 -10.55
C SER A 110 9.68 0.64 -9.84
N ILE A 111 9.92 -0.53 -9.26
CA ILE A 111 11.15 -0.86 -8.57
C ILE A 111 11.72 -2.17 -9.12
N SER A 112 13.03 -2.29 -9.05
CA SER A 112 13.72 -3.55 -9.25
C SER A 112 14.62 -3.79 -8.05
N GLU A 113 14.60 -5.01 -7.52
CA GLU A 113 15.55 -5.39 -6.48
C GLU A 113 16.88 -5.76 -7.14
N ASN A 114 17.99 -5.27 -6.58
CA ASN A 114 19.32 -5.47 -7.13
C ASN A 114 19.58 -6.95 -7.44
N GLY A 115 19.81 -7.27 -8.71
CA GLY A 115 20.08 -8.64 -9.18
C GLY A 115 18.84 -9.45 -9.58
N THR A 116 17.63 -8.88 -9.56
CA THR A 116 16.44 -9.50 -10.15
C THR A 116 15.98 -8.78 -11.42
N HIS A 117 15.51 -9.55 -12.39
CA HIS A 117 14.96 -9.03 -13.66
C HIS A 117 13.46 -8.70 -13.58
N ALA A 118 12.79 -9.08 -12.50
CA ALA A 118 11.35 -8.87 -12.34
C ALA A 118 11.08 -7.49 -11.73
N ALA A 119 10.56 -6.57 -12.55
CA ALA A 119 10.03 -5.30 -12.06
C ALA A 119 8.82 -5.56 -11.14
N LYS A 120 8.77 -4.85 -10.02
CA LYS A 120 7.62 -4.79 -9.11
C LYS A 120 7.11 -3.37 -9.04
N ILE A 121 5.88 -3.19 -8.59
CA ILE A 121 5.32 -1.87 -8.31
C ILE A 121 5.24 -1.69 -6.80
N ALA A 122 5.90 -0.65 -6.30
CA ALA A 122 5.70 -0.17 -4.94
C ALA A 122 4.60 0.88 -4.91
N THR A 123 3.60 0.69 -4.06
CA THR A 123 2.53 1.66 -3.82
C THR A 123 2.63 2.18 -2.40
N PHE A 124 2.54 3.50 -2.25
CA PHE A 124 2.51 4.22 -0.99
C PHE A 124 1.22 5.00 -0.91
N VAL A 125 0.47 4.81 0.17
CA VAL A 125 -0.78 5.54 0.42
C VAL A 125 -0.74 6.17 1.79
N LEU A 126 -1.15 7.43 1.88
CA LEU A 126 -1.49 8.10 3.12
C LEU A 126 -3.01 8.10 3.22
N CYS A 127 -3.55 7.39 4.20
CA CYS A 127 -4.98 7.39 4.46
C CYS A 127 -5.32 8.10 5.78
N GLU A 128 -6.55 8.56 5.88
CA GLU A 128 -7.12 9.18 7.07
C GLU A 128 -8.46 8.54 7.45
N PHE A 129 -8.69 8.46 8.76
CA PHE A 129 -9.97 8.11 9.35
C PHE A 129 -10.06 8.73 10.75
N ASP A 130 -11.15 9.45 11.04
CA ASP A 130 -11.40 10.13 12.32
C ASP A 130 -10.21 10.96 12.82
N GLY A 131 -9.57 11.71 11.92
CA GLY A 131 -8.43 12.58 12.22
C GLY A 131 -7.10 11.84 12.44
N ARG A 132 -7.09 10.50 12.40
CA ARG A 132 -5.87 9.68 12.44
C ARG A 132 -5.36 9.43 11.03
N ARG A 133 -4.07 9.65 10.81
CA ARG A 133 -3.41 9.43 9.53
C ARG A 133 -2.41 8.29 9.58
N ALA A 134 -2.39 7.46 8.55
CA ALA A 134 -1.47 6.33 8.45
C ALA A 134 -0.90 6.21 7.04
N TRP A 135 0.43 6.15 6.95
CA TRP A 135 1.11 5.71 5.74
C TRP A 135 1.15 4.18 5.69
N SER A 136 0.86 3.63 4.52
CA SER A 136 0.99 2.20 4.22
C SER A 136 1.70 2.00 2.88
N MET A 137 2.49 0.94 2.79
CA MET A 137 3.24 0.54 1.61
C MET A 137 3.02 -0.94 1.32
N ALA A 138 2.80 -1.26 0.05
CA ALA A 138 2.91 -2.62 -0.44
C ALA A 138 3.71 -2.69 -1.74
N MET A 139 4.19 -3.89 -2.06
CA MET A 139 4.84 -4.21 -3.33
C MET A 139 4.19 -5.45 -3.91
N ASP A 140 3.94 -5.44 -5.21
CA ASP A 140 3.44 -6.61 -5.93
C ASP A 140 3.93 -6.58 -7.39
N GLY A 141 3.64 -7.62 -8.17
CA GLY A 141 4.02 -7.73 -9.57
C GLY A 141 3.34 -6.71 -10.48
N ASP A 142 2.20 -6.17 -10.06
CA ASP A 142 1.45 -5.15 -10.80
C ASP A 142 0.91 -4.05 -9.89
N GLY A 143 0.55 -2.91 -10.50
CA GLY A 143 0.10 -1.72 -9.78
C GLY A 143 -1.27 -1.90 -9.11
N THR A 144 -2.15 -2.72 -9.66
CA THR A 144 -3.47 -2.98 -9.08
C THR A 144 -3.31 -3.77 -7.79
N SER A 145 -2.62 -4.91 -7.83
CA SER A 145 -2.39 -5.76 -6.66
C SER A 145 -1.61 -5.03 -5.57
N SER A 146 -0.57 -4.29 -5.95
CA SER A 146 0.22 -3.47 -5.02
C SER A 146 -0.63 -2.39 -4.34
N SER A 147 -1.49 -1.70 -5.09
CA SER A 147 -2.32 -0.63 -4.54
C SER A 147 -3.44 -1.15 -3.64
N ILE A 148 -4.09 -2.26 -4.00
CA ILE A 148 -5.10 -2.92 -3.16
C ILE A 148 -4.50 -3.32 -1.81
N ARG A 149 -3.32 -3.95 -1.81
CA ARG A 149 -2.63 -4.34 -0.57
C ARG A 149 -2.26 -3.13 0.28
N ALA A 150 -1.77 -2.05 -0.32
CA ALA A 150 -1.40 -0.84 0.40
C ALA A 150 -2.62 -0.21 1.08
N VAL A 151 -3.74 -0.08 0.38
CA VAL A 151 -5.00 0.49 0.90
C VAL A 151 -5.60 -0.39 2.01
N ILE A 152 -5.65 -1.71 1.84
CA ILE A 152 -6.10 -2.62 2.91
C ILE A 152 -5.17 -2.54 4.13
N GLY A 153 -3.86 -2.43 3.91
CA GLY A 153 -2.87 -2.21 4.96
C GLY A 153 -3.16 -0.93 5.76
N ALA A 154 -3.49 0.17 5.07
CA ALA A 154 -3.84 1.43 5.72
C ALA A 154 -5.16 1.33 6.50
N ALA A 155 -6.18 0.69 5.93
CA ALA A 155 -7.45 0.42 6.63
C ALA A 155 -7.21 -0.39 7.90
N ASN A 156 -6.41 -1.47 7.84
CA ASN A 156 -6.03 -2.25 9.02
C ASN A 156 -5.21 -1.44 10.05
N MET A 157 -4.47 -0.41 9.63
CA MET A 157 -3.74 0.47 10.55
C MET A 157 -4.65 1.47 11.28
N LEU A 158 -5.73 1.90 10.64
CA LEU A 158 -6.66 2.89 11.16
C LEU A 158 -7.79 2.26 11.97
N HIS A 159 -8.21 1.06 11.61
CA HIS A 159 -9.32 0.32 12.26
C HIS A 159 -8.86 -0.80 13.22
N GLY A 160 -7.55 -0.99 13.39
CA GLY A 160 -6.95 -1.87 14.39
C GLY A 160 -6.42 -1.11 15.59
#